data_AF-A0A7C3G3H3-F1
#
_entry.id   AF-A0A7C3G3H3-F1
#
_cell.length_a   1.000
_cell.length_b   1.000
_cell.length_c   1.000
_cell.angle_alpha   90.00
_cell.angle_beta   90.00
_cell.angle_gamma   90.00
#
_symmetry.space_group_name_H-M   'P 1'
#
loop_
_entity.id
_entity.type
_entity.pdbx_description
1 polymer ?
#
loop_
_entity_poly.entity_id
_entity_poly.type
_entity_poly.pdbx_seq_one_letter_code
_entity_poly.pdbx_strand_id
1 'polypeptide(L)' 'MKEYECVQLNHHKKIAETIQEYQIQGWRLHTYQATGQGTLITHYLLFERG' A
#
# COMPACT_ATOMS: atom_id res chain seq x y z
N MET A 1 -4.23 -13.11 -15.91
CA MET A 1 -4.83 -13.25 -14.56
C MET A 1 -4.15 -12.18 -13.74
N LYS A 2 -4.90 -11.39 -12.96
CA LYS A 2 -4.31 -10.28 -12.22
C LYS A 2 -3.32 -10.78 -11.17
N GLU A 3 -2.18 -10.11 -11.05
CA GLU A 3 -1.25 -10.22 -9.94
C GLU A 3 -1.68 -9.25 -8.82
N TYR A 4 -1.48 -9.67 -7.57
CA TYR A 4 -1.78 -8.87 -6.38
C TYR A 4 -0.58 -8.86 -5.43
N GLU A 5 -0.26 -7.69 -4.88
CA GLU A 5 0.80 -7.53 -3.89
C GLU A 5 0.31 -6.66 -2.73
N CYS A 6 0.47 -7.12 -1.50
CA CYS A 6 0.03 -6.41 -0.30
C CYS A 6 1.25 -5.91 0.50
N VAL A 7 1.36 -4.60 0.65
CA VAL A 7 2.48 -3.95 1.34
C VAL A 7 2.04 -3.43 2.69
N GLN A 8 2.72 -3.86 3.74
CA GLN A 8 2.56 -3.31 5.08
C GLN A 8 3.54 -2.15 5.32
N LEU A 9 3.04 -1.03 5.82
CA LEU A 9 3.82 0.14 6.23
C LEU A 9 3.52 0.48 7.68
N ASN A 10 4.56 0.70 8.48
CA ASN A 10 4.42 1.05 9.91
C ASN A 10 4.36 2.57 10.16
N HIS A 11 4.33 3.40 9.11
CA HIS A 11 4.26 4.86 9.25
C HIS A 11 3.63 5.52 8.02
N HIS A 12 2.61 6.35 8.24
CA HIS A 12 1.87 7.07 7.20
C HIS A 12 2.72 7.92 6.24
N LYS A 13 3.90 8.39 6.65
CA LYS A 13 4.79 9.22 5.81
C LYS A 13 5.33 8.45 4.59
N LYS A 14 5.39 7.12 4.66
CA LYS A 14 5.86 6.26 3.57
C LYS A 14 4.78 5.94 2.53
N ILE A 15 3.51 6.29 2.78
CA ILE A 15 2.38 5.89 1.92
C ILE A 15 2.54 6.47 0.52
N ALA A 16 2.74 7.79 0.40
CA ALA A 16 2.80 8.45 -0.89
C ALA A 16 4.00 7.96 -1.73
N GLU A 17 5.16 7.84 -1.10
CA GLU A 17 6.39 7.29 -1.69
C GLU A 17 6.16 5.86 -2.21
N THR A 18 5.61 4.97 -1.38
CA THR A 18 5.34 3.57 -1.77
C THR A 18 4.34 3.50 -2.93
N ILE A 19 3.27 4.29 -2.91
CA ILE A 19 2.30 4.33 -4.02
C ILE A 19 2.99 4.75 -5.32
N GLN A 20 3.82 5.80 -5.27
CA GLN A 20 4.53 6.30 -6.44
C GLN A 20 5.51 5.24 -7.00
N GLU A 21 6.27 4.58 -6.14
CA GLU A 21 7.20 3.51 -6.52
C GLU A 21 6.48 2.36 -7.24
N TYR A 22 5.35 1.91 -6.70
CA TYR A 22 4.55 0.83 -7.30
C TYR A 22 3.91 1.28 -8.63
N GLN A 23 3.41 2.51 -8.70
CA GLN A 23 2.84 3.07 -9.93
C GLN A 23 3.86 3.16 -11.07
N ILE A 24 5.11 3.56 -10.77
CA ILE A 24 6.21 3.56 -11.75
C ILE A 24 6.48 2.15 -12.28
N GLN A 25 6.32 1.13 -11.43
CA GLN A 25 6.50 -0.29 -11.80
C GLN A 25 5.27 -0.90 -12.50
N GLY A 26 4.26 -0.09 -12.83
CA GLY A 26 3.06 -0.52 -13.56
C GLY A 26 1.98 -1.14 -12.68
N TRP A 27 2.12 -1.08 -11.35
CA TRP A 27 1.08 -1.50 -10.42
C TRP A 27 0.04 -0.39 -10.22
N ARG A 28 -1.18 -0.77 -9.88
CA ARG A 28 -2.27 0.15 -9.53
C ARG A 28 -2.71 -0.11 -8.10
N LEU A 29 -2.88 0.94 -7.32
CA LEU A 29 -3.44 0.82 -5.97
C LEU A 29 -4.89 0.32 -6.09
N HIS A 30 -5.16 -0.85 -5.52
CA HIS A 30 -6.47 -1.47 -5.47
C HIS A 30 -7.25 -1.01 -4.22
N THR A 31 -6.61 -1.07 -3.05
CA THR A 31 -7.20 -0.58 -1.79
C THR A 31 -6.15 -0.14 -0.78
N TYR A 32 -6.55 0.69 0.16
CA TYR A 32 -5.76 1.13 1.30
C TYR A 32 -6.56 0.94 2.59
N GLN A 33 -5.98 0.24 3.56
CA GLN A 33 -6.54 0.06 4.88
C GLN A 33 -5.54 0.48 5.96
N ALA A 34 -6.01 1.18 6.98
CA ALA A 34 -5.24 1.47 8.19
C ALA A 34 -5.91 0.79 9.39
N THR A 35 -5.14 0.11 10.21
CA THR A 35 -5.62 -0.62 11.39
C THR A 35 -4.64 -0.45 12.54
N GLY A 36 -5.15 -0.37 13.77
CA GLY A 36 -4.30 -0.17 14.94
C GLY A 36 -5.04 0.45 16.12
N GLN A 37 -4.30 0.70 17.20
CA GLN A 37 -4.83 1.25 18.44
C GLN A 37 -3.97 2.43 18.91
N GLY A 38 -4.61 3.58 19.16
CA GLY A 38 -3.91 4.81 19.58
C GLY A 38 -2.92 5.28 18.51
N THR A 39 -1.66 5.46 18.88
CA THR A 39 -0.58 5.90 17.97
C THR A 39 0.07 4.74 17.21
N LEU A 40 -0.27 3.49 17.53
CA LEU A 40 0.23 2.30 16.85
C LEU A 40 -0.69 1.97 15.66
N ILE A 41 -0.48 2.63 14.53
CA ILE A 41 -1.22 2.42 13.29
C ILE A 41 -0.35 1.72 12.26
N THR A 42 -0.86 0.61 11.73
CA THR A 42 -0.32 -0.12 10.60
C THR A 42 -1.14 0.18 9.35
N HIS A 43 -0.46 0.38 8.23
CA HIS A 43 -1.05 0.74 6.95
C HIS A 43 -0.83 -0.41 5.95
N TYR A 44 -1.86 -0.82 5.23
CA TYR A 44 -1.82 -1.87 4.23
C TYR A 44 -2.25 -1.31 2.88
N LEU A 45 -1.37 -1.41 1.88
CA LEU A 45 -1.63 -1.02 0.51
C LEU A 45 -1.71 -2.27 -0.35
N LEU A 46 -2.88 -2.57 -0.91
CA LEU A 46 -3.04 -3.65 -1.87
C LEU A 46 -2.87 -3.06 -3.27
N PHE A 47 -1.95 -3.62 -4.04
CA PHE A 47 -1.72 -3.27 -5.43
C PHE A 47 -2.16 -4.41 -6.35
N GLU A 48 -2.58 -4.06 -7.57
CA GLU A 48 -2.90 -5.00 -8.64
C GLU A 48 -2.16 -4.66 -9.94
N ARG A 49 -1.85 -5.69 -10.73
CA ARG A 49 -1.27 -5.58 -12.08
C ARG A 49 -1.92 -6.63 -13.00
N GLY A 50 -2.11 -6.28 -14.27
CA GLY A 50 -2.98 -7.00 -15.24
C GLY A 50 -2.73 -8.50 -15.38
#